data_AF-A0A537JV21-F1
#
_entry.id   AF-A0A537JV21-F1
#
_cell.length_a   1.000
_cell.length_b   1.000
_cell.length_c   1.000
_cell.angle_alpha   90.00
_cell.angle_beta   90.00
_cell.angle_gamma   90.00
#
_symmetry.space_group_name_H-M   'P 1'
#
loop_
_entity.id
_entity.type
_entity.pdbx_description
1 polymer ?
#
loop_
_entity_poly.entity_id
_entity_poly.type
_entity_poly.pdbx_seq_one_letter_code
_entity_poly.pdbx_strand_id
1 'polypeptide(L)'
;MQAILQDLTTILNILEGRALYLIKEGVRGAIAPDGVVSELAPLLRDLKACYRRLTDVQERQDLSYDAARQLDEADRRCVWLFRKIRLQQVFLTKLSLEARFRSLVSTEAYDIYQTLLNQDEEERDALSGDDARIRVLLLEEQPERSASPKDSG
;
A
#
# COMPACT_ATOMS: atom_id res chain seq x y z
N MET A 1 8.81 -4.52 -34.20
CA MET A 1 8.00 -4.96 -33.03
C MET A 1 8.88 -5.52 -31.92
N GLN A 2 9.70 -6.54 -32.20
CA GLN A 2 10.49 -7.26 -31.19
C GLN A 2 11.52 -6.38 -30.45
N ALA A 3 12.20 -5.47 -31.14
CA ALA A 3 13.13 -4.52 -30.52
C ALA A 3 12.44 -3.57 -29.52
N ILE A 4 11.26 -3.03 -29.87
CA ILE A 4 10.49 -2.13 -28.98
C ILE A 4 10.06 -2.87 -27.70
N LEU A 5 9.64 -4.12 -27.84
CA LEU A 5 9.21 -4.93 -26.70
C LEU A 5 10.39 -5.31 -25.78
N GLN A 6 11.56 -5.61 -26.36
CA GLN A 6 12.79 -5.82 -25.61
C GLN A 6 13.22 -4.55 -24.86
N ASP A 7 13.12 -3.38 -25.48
CA ASP A 7 13.41 -2.09 -24.84
C ASP A 7 12.47 -1.84 -23.65
N LEU A 8 11.16 -2.04 -23.84
CA LEU A 8 10.17 -1.86 -22.76
C LEU A 8 10.39 -2.82 -21.60
N THR A 9 10.71 -4.08 -21.89
CA THR A 9 11.01 -5.08 -20.86
C THR A 9 12.29 -4.74 -20.11
N THR A 10 13.31 -4.24 -20.81
CA THR A 10 14.57 -3.78 -20.19
C THR A 10 14.32 -2.60 -19.26
N ILE A 11 13.56 -1.60 -19.71
CA ILE A 11 13.16 -0.45 -18.87
C ILE A 11 12.40 -0.93 -17.64
N LEU A 12 11.42 -1.82 -17.82
CA LEU A 12 10.61 -2.35 -16.72
C LEU A 12 11.46 -3.10 -15.69
N ASN A 13 12.43 -3.91 -16.13
CA ASN A 13 13.37 -4.60 -15.24
C ASN A 13 14.23 -3.61 -14.44
N ILE A 14 14.70 -2.52 -15.06
CA ILE A 14 15.48 -1.48 -14.39
C ILE A 14 14.61 -0.78 -13.33
N LEU A 15 13.38 -0.39 -13.69
CA LEU A 15 12.46 0.26 -12.77
C LEU A 15 12.10 -0.64 -11.59
N GLU A 16 11.83 -1.92 -11.85
CA GLU A 16 11.55 -2.91 -10.81
C GLU A 16 12.75 -3.10 -9.88
N GLY A 17 13.95 -3.30 -10.42
CA GLY A 17 15.17 -3.46 -9.64
C GLY A 17 15.44 -2.26 -8.73
N ARG A 18 15.28 -1.03 -9.26
CA ARG A 18 15.44 0.20 -8.48
C ARG A 18 14.38 0.35 -7.40
N ALA A 19 13.11 0.06 -7.71
CA ALA A 19 12.03 0.13 -6.73
C ALA A 19 12.24 -0.88 -5.59
N LEU A 20 12.60 -2.12 -5.91
CA LEU A 20 12.87 -3.15 -4.91
C LEU A 20 14.10 -2.82 -4.05
N TYR A 21 15.13 -2.22 -4.65
CA TYR A 21 16.29 -1.74 -3.91
C TYR A 21 15.90 -0.65 -2.89
N LEU A 22 15.19 0.39 -3.33
CA LEU A 22 14.74 1.48 -2.45
C LEU A 22 13.83 0.99 -1.32
N ILE A 23 12.92 0.06 -1.62
CA ILE A 23 12.06 -0.56 -0.60
C ILE A 23 12.91 -1.31 0.43
N LYS A 24 13.88 -2.13 0.00
CA LYS A 24 14.75 -2.90 0.89
C LYS A 24 15.62 -1.99 1.77
N GLU A 25 16.25 -0.98 1.19
CA GLU A 25 17.11 -0.05 1.93
C GLU A 25 16.31 0.86 2.86
N GLY A 26 15.08 1.22 2.49
CA GLY A 26 14.14 1.89 3.37
C GLY A 26 13.76 1.05 4.59
N VAL A 27 13.48 -0.24 4.41
CA VAL A 27 13.17 -1.18 5.52
C VAL A 27 14.36 -1.37 6.45
N ARG A 28 15.58 -1.35 5.91
CA ARG A 28 16.82 -1.44 6.70
C ARG A 28 17.15 -0.16 7.47
N GLY A 29 16.41 0.92 7.25
CA GLY A 29 16.70 2.22 7.83
C GLY A 29 17.94 2.90 7.25
N ALA A 30 18.47 2.41 6.12
CA ALA A 30 19.63 3.01 5.45
C ALA A 30 19.28 4.34 4.77
N ILE A 31 18.00 4.54 4.44
CA ILE A 31 17.46 5.76 3.85
C ILE A 31 16.25 6.19 4.70
N ALA A 32 16.20 7.48 5.07
CA ALA A 32 15.07 8.03 5.80
C ALA A 32 13.77 7.90 4.98
N PRO A 33 12.59 7.72 5.62
CA PRO A 33 11.31 7.56 4.93
C PRO A 33 11.04 8.61 3.85
N ASP A 34 11.27 9.90 4.16
CA ASP A 34 11.07 11.01 3.22
C ASP A 34 12.02 10.95 2.02
N GLY A 35 13.25 10.47 2.23
CA GLY A 35 14.22 10.22 1.18
C GLY A 35 13.76 9.12 0.23
N VAL A 36 13.27 8.00 0.79
CA VAL A 36 12.71 6.90 -0.02
C VAL A 36 11.49 7.37 -0.81
N VAL A 37 10.57 8.12 -0.20
CA VAL A 37 9.39 8.67 -0.90
C VAL A 37 9.81 9.55 -2.07
N SER A 38 10.82 10.40 -1.86
CA SER A 38 11.37 11.31 -2.88
C SER A 38 11.97 10.54 -4.06
N GLU A 39 12.71 9.46 -3.80
CA GLU A 39 13.31 8.60 -4.83
C GLU A 39 12.29 7.71 -5.57
N LEU A 40 11.18 7.33 -4.92
CA LEU A 40 10.10 6.59 -5.56
C LEU A 40 9.27 7.44 -6.53
N ALA A 41 9.22 8.77 -6.34
CA ALA A 41 8.45 9.68 -7.20
C ALA A 41 8.91 9.70 -8.68
N PRO A 42 10.21 9.84 -9.01
CA PRO A 42 10.67 9.75 -10.40
C PRO A 42 10.44 8.36 -10.98
N LEU A 43 10.63 7.27 -10.21
CA LEU A 43 10.34 5.91 -10.69
C LEU A 43 8.88 5.74 -11.10
N LEU A 44 7.94 6.33 -10.35
CA LEU A 44 6.52 6.29 -10.72
C LEU A 44 6.25 7.06 -12.03
N ARG A 45 6.96 8.16 -12.26
CA ARG A 45 6.85 8.94 -13.51
C ARG A 45 7.35 8.12 -14.70
N ASP A 46 8.52 7.50 -14.55
CA ASP A 46 9.13 6.67 -15.59
C ASP A 46 8.28 5.42 -15.88
N LEU A 47 7.71 4.81 -14.85
CA LEU A 47 6.79 3.68 -14.99
C LEU A 47 5.52 4.07 -15.75
N LYS A 48 4.93 5.25 -15.47
CA LYS A 48 3.79 5.77 -16.23
C LYS A 48 4.15 6.02 -17.69
N ALA A 49 5.34 6.53 -17.97
CA ALA A 49 5.81 6.71 -19.34
C ALA A 49 6.02 5.37 -20.06
N CYS A 50 6.59 4.38 -19.37
CA CYS A 50 6.75 3.02 -19.88
C CYS A 50 5.39 2.37 -20.18
N TYR A 51 4.41 2.52 -19.28
CA TYR A 51 3.07 1.97 -19.45
C TYR A 51 2.33 2.61 -20.64
N ARG A 52 2.41 3.94 -20.82
CA ARG A 52 1.83 4.59 -22.01
C ARG A 52 2.39 4.01 -23.30
N ARG A 53 3.72 3.85 -23.37
CA ARG A 53 4.38 3.24 -24.54
C ARG A 53 3.96 1.78 -24.74
N LEU A 54 3.69 1.05 -23.67
CA LEU A 54 3.16 -0.31 -23.75
C LEU A 54 1.77 -0.32 -24.39
N THR A 55 0.87 0.55 -23.93
CA THR A 55 -0.49 0.69 -24.48
C THR A 55 -0.44 1.10 -25.96
N ASP A 56 0.42 2.05 -26.34
CA ASP A 56 0.61 2.48 -27.74
C ASP A 56 1.07 1.33 -28.67
N VAL A 57 1.72 0.30 -28.12
CA VAL A 57 2.15 -0.89 -28.86
C VAL A 57 1.05 -1.94 -28.91
N GLN A 58 0.30 -2.14 -27.82
CA GLN A 58 -0.84 -3.05 -27.76
C GLN A 58 -1.97 -2.66 -28.72
N GLU A 59 -2.18 -1.36 -28.94
CA GLU A 59 -3.21 -0.86 -29.86
C GLU A 59 -2.88 -1.11 -31.35
N ARG A 60 -1.66 -1.55 -31.67
CA ARG A 60 -1.25 -1.88 -33.05
C ARG A 60 -1.78 -3.26 -33.43
N GLN A 61 -2.54 -3.34 -34.52
CA GLN A 61 -3.29 -4.54 -34.92
C GLN A 61 -2.44 -5.70 -35.47
N ASP A 62 -1.12 -5.54 -35.64
CA ASP A 62 -0.23 -6.54 -36.24
C ASP A 62 0.67 -7.25 -35.22
N LEU A 63 0.09 -7.79 -34.15
CA LEU A 63 0.83 -8.52 -33.12
C LEU A 63 0.78 -10.04 -33.36
N SER A 64 1.94 -10.69 -33.34
CA SER A 64 1.99 -12.15 -33.23
C SER A 64 1.48 -12.60 -31.85
N TYR A 65 1.03 -13.84 -31.74
CA TYR A 65 0.55 -14.41 -30.48
C TYR A 65 1.58 -14.28 -29.34
N ASP A 66 2.85 -14.58 -29.62
CA ASP A 66 3.92 -14.47 -28.63
C ASP A 66 4.17 -13.02 -28.20
N ALA A 67 4.11 -12.08 -29.14
CA ALA A 67 4.25 -10.65 -28.82
C ALA A 67 3.07 -10.16 -27.96
N ALA A 68 1.85 -10.59 -28.28
CA ALA A 68 0.67 -10.25 -27.50
C ALA A 68 0.77 -10.79 -26.05
N ARG A 69 1.21 -12.05 -25.89
CA ARG A 69 1.42 -12.64 -24.56
C ARG A 69 2.50 -11.90 -23.75
N GLN A 70 3.61 -11.52 -24.39
CA GLN A 70 4.67 -10.76 -23.73
C GLN A 70 4.20 -9.36 -23.30
N LEU A 71 3.33 -8.72 -24.10
CA LEU A 71 2.73 -7.43 -23.75
C LEU A 71 1.75 -7.54 -22.57
N ASP A 72 0.91 -8.59 -22.53
CA ASP A 72 0.01 -8.85 -21.39
C ASP A 72 0.80 -9.11 -20.09
N GLU A 73 1.91 -9.84 -20.15
CA GLU A 73 2.78 -10.03 -18.99
C GLU A 73 3.42 -8.70 -18.53
N ALA A 74 3.91 -7.90 -19.48
CA ALA A 74 4.47 -6.58 -19.17
C ALA A 74 3.43 -5.61 -18.59
N ASP A 75 2.18 -5.68 -19.06
CA ASP A 75 1.04 -4.92 -18.53
C ASP A 75 0.81 -5.23 -17.05
N ARG A 76 0.62 -6.51 -16.74
CA ARG A 76 0.39 -6.98 -15.36
C ARG A 76 1.53 -6.58 -14.44
N ARG A 77 2.78 -6.71 -14.91
CA ARG A 77 3.97 -6.29 -14.16
C ARG A 77 4.00 -4.79 -13.93
N CYS A 78 3.64 -3.96 -14.91
CA CYS A 78 3.56 -2.52 -14.74
C CYS A 78 2.50 -2.13 -13.70
N VAL A 79 1.31 -2.73 -13.77
CA VAL A 79 0.21 -2.48 -12.82
C VAL A 79 0.60 -2.91 -11.41
N TRP A 80 1.20 -4.09 -11.26
CA TRP A 80 1.69 -4.58 -9.99
C TRP A 80 2.76 -3.64 -9.41
N LEU A 81 3.75 -3.25 -10.20
CA LEU A 81 4.83 -2.37 -9.76
C LEU A 81 4.31 -0.99 -9.35
N PHE A 82 3.35 -0.44 -10.10
CA PHE A 82 2.69 0.81 -9.77
C PHE A 82 1.99 0.71 -8.40
N ARG A 83 1.19 -0.34 -8.19
CA ARG A 83 0.52 -0.58 -6.90
C ARG A 83 1.53 -0.69 -5.77
N LYS A 84 2.62 -1.43 -5.98
CA LYS A 84 3.66 -1.64 -4.96
C LYS A 84 4.35 -0.33 -4.58
N ILE A 85 4.78 0.46 -5.56
CA ILE A 85 5.41 1.77 -5.33
C ILE A 85 4.44 2.71 -4.61
N ARG A 86 3.17 2.78 -5.04
CA ARG A 86 2.16 3.65 -4.42
C ARG A 86 1.86 3.27 -2.98
N LEU A 87 1.69 1.98 -2.69
CA LEU A 87 1.48 1.50 -1.33
C LEU A 87 2.67 1.85 -0.43
N GLN A 88 3.90 1.69 -0.93
CA GLN A 88 5.09 2.08 -0.18
C GLN A 88 5.13 3.59 0.09
N GLN A 89 4.83 4.43 -0.90
CA GLN A 89 4.79 5.89 -0.73
C GLN A 89 3.77 6.29 0.34
N VAL A 90 2.56 5.72 0.29
CA VAL A 90 1.51 6.01 1.25
C VAL A 90 1.93 5.57 2.65
N PHE A 91 2.47 4.36 2.79
CA PHE A 91 2.94 3.83 4.07
C PHE A 91 4.02 4.73 4.70
N LEU A 92 5.05 5.08 3.94
CA LEU A 92 6.15 5.91 4.44
C LEU A 92 5.69 7.34 4.76
N THR A 93 4.78 7.89 3.96
CA THR A 93 4.19 9.22 4.24
C THR A 93 3.40 9.19 5.55
N LYS A 94 2.58 8.14 5.77
CA LYS A 94 1.87 7.95 7.04
C LYS A 94 2.83 7.88 8.21
N LEU A 95 3.89 7.07 8.09
CA LEU A 95 4.91 6.91 9.12
C LEU A 95 5.60 8.23 9.46
N SER A 96 6.00 9.02 8.46
CA SER A 96 6.60 10.35 8.67
C SER A 96 5.63 11.32 9.36
N LEU A 97 4.36 11.33 8.94
CA LEU A 97 3.33 12.18 9.54
C LEU A 97 3.03 11.79 10.98
N GLU A 98 2.96 10.49 11.28
CA GLU A 98 2.73 9.97 12.63
C GLU A 98 3.91 10.31 13.55
N ALA A 99 5.15 10.10 13.08
CA ALA A 99 6.35 10.48 13.82
C ALA A 99 6.39 11.98 14.12
N ARG A 100 6.03 12.81 13.13
CA ARG A 100 5.93 14.27 13.30
C ARG A 100 4.82 14.65 14.27
N PHE A 101 3.64 14.04 14.15
CA PHE A 101 2.52 14.30 15.06
C PHE A 101 2.90 13.98 16.51
N ARG A 102 3.48 12.79 16.74
CA ARG A 102 3.98 12.36 18.05
C ARG A 102 5.01 13.32 18.64
N SER A 103 5.84 13.96 17.82
CA SER A 103 6.83 14.95 18.29
C SER A 103 6.22 16.30 18.69
N LEU A 104 4.99 16.60 18.26
CA LEU A 104 4.34 17.90 18.46
C LEU A 104 3.31 17.90 19.59
N VAL A 105 2.80 16.74 19.99
CA VAL A 105 1.74 16.60 20.99
C VAL A 105 2.25 16.00 22.29
N SER A 106 1.51 16.22 23.39
CA SER A 106 1.77 15.50 24.64
C SER A 106 1.47 14.01 24.47
N THR A 107 2.11 13.17 25.29
CA THR A 107 1.83 11.73 25.31
C THR A 107 0.34 11.44 25.55
N GLU A 108 -0.29 12.15 26.49
CA GLU A 108 -1.72 12.02 26.76
C GLU A 108 -2.60 12.37 25.55
N ALA A 109 -2.28 13.46 24.83
CA ALA A 109 -3.02 13.83 23.63
C ALA A 109 -2.83 12.80 22.50
N TYR A 110 -1.65 12.19 22.40
CA TYR A 110 -1.38 11.10 21.47
C TYR A 110 -2.20 9.84 21.80
N ASP A 111 -2.28 9.46 23.07
CA ASP A 111 -3.02 8.28 23.53
C ASP A 111 -4.54 8.43 23.29
N ILE A 112 -5.08 9.64 23.53
CA ILE A 112 -6.47 9.96 23.21
C ILE A 112 -6.71 9.85 21.70
N TYR A 113 -5.79 10.40 20.87
CA TYR A 113 -5.90 10.31 19.42
C TYR A 113 -5.87 8.86 18.91
N GLN A 114 -4.97 8.02 19.44
CA GLN A 114 -4.92 6.59 19.10
C GLN A 114 -6.21 5.87 19.51
N THR A 115 -6.75 6.18 20.68
CA THR A 115 -8.04 5.63 21.13
C THR A 115 -9.17 6.02 20.17
N LEU A 116 -9.22 7.28 19.75
CA LEU A 116 -10.22 7.76 18.79
C LEU A 116 -10.12 7.04 17.44
N LEU A 117 -8.90 6.86 16.91
CA LEU A 117 -8.69 6.12 15.66
C LEU A 117 -9.20 4.67 15.74
N ASN A 118 -8.97 3.99 16.85
CA ASN A 118 -9.47 2.62 17.04
C ASN A 118 -11.00 2.58 17.06
N GLN A 119 -11.65 3.56 17.70
CA GLN A 119 -13.12 3.66 17.71
C GLN A 119 -13.68 3.94 16.30
N ASP A 120 -13.03 4.79 15.51
CA ASP A 120 -13.42 5.03 14.12
C ASP A 120 -13.26 3.78 13.24
N GLU A 121 -12.24 2.94 13.50
CA GLU A 121 -12.04 1.66 12.80
C GLU A 121 -13.11 0.64 13.20
N GLU A 122 -13.41 0.50 14.49
CA GLU A 122 -14.51 -0.34 14.99
C GLU A 122 -15.86 0.09 14.41
N GLU A 123 -16.13 1.40 14.33
CA GLU A 123 -17.35 1.93 13.72
C GLU A 123 -17.44 1.56 12.23
N ARG A 124 -16.35 1.73 11.46
CA ARG A 124 -16.32 1.34 10.04
C ARG A 124 -16.51 -0.16 9.85
N ASP A 125 -15.93 -0.98 10.72
CA ASP A 125 -16.10 -2.44 10.67
C ASP A 125 -17.54 -2.84 11.00
N ALA A 126 -18.18 -2.17 11.96
CA ALA A 126 -19.60 -2.37 12.28
C ALA A 126 -20.52 -1.93 11.12
N LEU A 127 -20.21 -0.81 10.45
CA LEU A 127 -20.99 -0.28 9.32
C LEU A 127 -20.78 -1.05 8.01
N SER A 128 -19.60 -1.64 7.81
CA SER A 128 -19.26 -2.40 6.60
C SER A 128 -19.47 -3.92 6.74
N GLY A 129 -19.74 -4.39 7.96
CA GLY A 129 -20.05 -5.77 8.26
C GLY A 129 -21.39 -6.21 7.66
N ASP A 130 -21.40 -7.37 7.01
CA ASP A 130 -22.64 -8.05 6.64
C ASP A 130 -23.41 -8.50 7.90
N ASP A 131 -24.74 -8.52 7.83
CA ASP A 131 -25.65 -8.88 8.93
C ASP A 131 -25.28 -10.22 9.58
N ALA A 132 -24.74 -11.15 8.79
CA ALA A 132 -24.26 -12.44 9.28
C ALA A 132 -23.06 -12.29 10.24
N ARG A 133 -22.13 -11.37 9.96
CA ARG A 133 -20.96 -11.09 10.81
C ARG A 133 -21.37 -10.35 12.08
N ILE A 134 -22.33 -9.42 11.97
CA ILE A 134 -22.91 -8.70 13.13
C ILE A 134 -23.62 -9.69 14.07
N ARG A 135 -24.37 -10.65 13.53
CA ARG A 135 -25.04 -11.70 14.33
C ARG A 135 -24.05 -12.61 15.07
N VAL A 136 -22.89 -12.90 14.48
CA VAL A 136 -21.82 -13.65 15.18
C VAL A 136 -21.24 -12.83 16.33
N LEU A 137 -20.94 -11.55 16.10
CA LEU A 137 -20.45 -10.65 17.16
C LEU A 137 -21.44 -10.45 18.31
N LEU A 138 -22.75 -10.48 18.03
CA LEU A 138 -23.80 -10.43 19.06
C LEU A 138 -23.89 -11.71 19.91
N LEU A 139 -23.38 -12.84 19.40
CA LEU A 139 -23.38 -14.14 20.08
C LEU A 139 -22.05 -14.44 20.77
N GLU A 140 -20.98 -13.73 20.42
CA GLU A 140 -19.73 -13.73 21.20
C GLU A 140 -20.02 -12.98 22.51
N GLU A 141 -20.26 -13.74 23.59
CA GLU A 141 -20.39 -13.20 24.94
C GLU A 141 -19.27 -12.19 25.21
N GLN A 142 -19.63 -10.94 25.53
CA GLN A 142 -18.72 -10.12 26.30
C GLN A 142 -18.41 -10.92 27.56
N PRO A 143 -17.14 -11.26 27.88
CA PRO A 143 -16.85 -11.74 29.21
C PRO A 143 -17.33 -10.65 30.15
N GLU A 144 -18.42 -10.97 30.85
CA GLU A 144 -19.03 -10.08 31.79
C GLU A 144 -17.92 -9.53 32.67
N ARG A 145 -17.91 -8.22 32.92
CA ARG A 145 -17.35 -7.69 34.16
C ARG A 145 -18.19 -8.24 35.32
N SER A 146 -18.14 -9.55 35.54
CA SER A 146 -18.69 -10.26 36.67
C SER A 146 -17.73 -10.06 37.83
N ALA A 147 -17.79 -8.86 38.40
CA ALA A 147 -17.45 -8.64 39.79
C ALA A 147 -18.45 -7.63 40.36
N SER A 148 -19.59 -8.14 40.78
CA SER A 148 -20.43 -7.54 41.81
C SER A 148 -21.16 -8.67 42.52
N PRO A 149 -21.64 -8.50 43.75
CA PRO A 149 -21.03 -7.91 44.94
C PRO A 149 -21.26 -8.83 46.18
N LYS A 150 -20.49 -8.70 47.28
CA LYS A 150 -20.97 -9.07 48.63
C LYS A 150 -20.34 -8.22 49.73
N ASP A 151 -21.15 -7.27 50.19
CA ASP A 151 -21.53 -6.98 51.58
C ASP A 151 -20.52 -7.12 52.74
N SER A 152 -20.50 -6.01 53.49
CA SER A 152 -20.55 -5.92 54.96
C SER A 152 -19.30 -6.26 55.77
N GLY A 153 -18.73 -5.20 56.33
CA GLY A 153 -17.89 -5.13 57.52
C GLY A 153 -17.79 -3.69 57.99
#